data_AF-A0A377DGC2-F1
#
_entry.id   AF-A0A377DGC2-F1
#
_cell.length_a   1.000
_cell.length_b   1.000
_cell.length_c   1.000
_cell.angle_alpha   90.00
_cell.angle_beta   90.00
_cell.angle_gamma   90.00
#
_symmetry.space_group_name_H-M   'P 1'
#
loop_
_entity.id
_entity.type
_entity.pdbx_description
1 polymer ?
#
loop_
_entity_poly.entity_id
_entity_poly.type
_entity_poly.pdbx_seq_one_letter_code
_entity_poly.pdbx_strand_id
1 'polypeptide(L)'
;MGERQSWHSYIPYTDRIEYLGGCVNEMPYVLAVEKLAGITVPDRVNVIRVMLSELFRINSHLLYISTFIQDVGAMTPVFFAFTDRQKIYDLVEAITGFRMHPAWFRIGGVAHDLPRGWDRLLREFLDWMPKRLASYEKAALPKHHSERSFPGRCRYGAKEALEWGTTGAGLRATGIDFDVRKARPYSGYENFDFEIPVGGGVSGLLHPRNA
;
A
#
# COMPACT_ATOMS: atom_id res chain seq x y z
N MET A 1 -10.27 23.40 -7.00
CA MET A 1 -11.45 22.59 -6.56
C MET A 1 -11.50 22.46 -5.04
N GLY A 2 -10.40 22.09 -4.37
CA GLY A 2 -10.38 21.92 -2.92
C GLY A 2 -10.80 23.15 -2.09
N GLU A 3 -10.36 24.35 -2.47
CA GLU A 3 -10.69 25.60 -1.76
C GLU A 3 -12.18 25.99 -1.78
N ARG A 4 -12.99 25.37 -2.65
CA ARG A 4 -14.43 25.66 -2.76
C ARG A 4 -15.30 24.64 -2.03
N GLN A 5 -14.72 23.52 -1.58
CA GLN A 5 -15.46 22.42 -0.96
C GLN A 5 -15.42 22.54 0.55
N SER A 6 -16.48 22.08 1.21
CA SER A 6 -16.42 21.84 2.65
C SER A 6 -15.43 20.72 2.97
N TRP A 7 -14.92 20.67 4.20
CA TRP A 7 -13.95 19.64 4.61
C TRP A 7 -14.43 18.21 4.34
N HIS A 8 -15.69 17.90 4.65
CA HIS A 8 -16.25 16.57 4.40
C HIS A 8 -16.52 16.30 2.92
N SER A 9 -16.92 17.32 2.16
CA SER A 9 -17.13 17.20 0.71
C SER A 9 -15.82 16.99 -0.06
N TYR A 10 -14.68 17.38 0.52
CA TYR A 10 -13.38 17.21 -0.12
C TYR A 10 -12.81 15.77 0.00
N ILE A 11 -13.24 14.98 0.99
CA ILE A 11 -12.71 13.62 1.24
C ILE A 11 -12.72 12.74 -0.02
N PRO A 12 -13.81 12.65 -0.82
CA PRO A 12 -13.80 11.80 -2.01
C PRO A 12 -12.79 12.23 -3.10
N TYR A 13 -12.25 13.45 -3.05
CA TYR A 13 -11.21 13.86 -3.98
C TYR A 13 -9.87 13.22 -3.63
N THR A 14 -9.59 12.98 -2.34
CA THR A 14 -8.32 12.39 -1.91
C THR A 14 -8.18 10.95 -2.42
N ASP A 15 -9.28 10.19 -2.43
CA ASP A 15 -9.36 8.84 -3.00
C ASP A 15 -8.97 8.75 -4.48
N ARG A 16 -9.05 9.87 -5.20
CA ARG A 16 -8.87 9.94 -6.65
C ARG A 16 -7.54 10.54 -7.07
N ILE A 17 -6.73 11.00 -6.12
CA ILE A 17 -5.37 11.49 -6.40
C ILE A 17 -4.50 10.33 -6.88
N GLU A 18 -4.58 9.21 -6.17
CA GLU A 18 -3.93 7.95 -6.51
C GLU A 18 -5.00 6.86 -6.40
N TYR A 19 -5.38 6.28 -7.55
CA TYR A 19 -6.63 5.54 -7.66
C TYR A 19 -6.56 4.09 -7.11
N LEU A 20 -5.39 3.61 -6.68
CA LEU A 20 -5.21 2.28 -6.10
C LEU A 20 -5.22 2.29 -4.57
N GLY A 21 -4.88 3.42 -3.96
CA GLY A 21 -4.70 3.55 -2.52
C GLY A 21 -5.98 3.70 -1.73
N GLY A 22 -7.11 4.02 -2.38
CA GLY A 22 -8.43 4.15 -1.74
C GLY A 22 -8.33 4.90 -0.40
N CYS A 23 -8.70 4.23 0.68
CA CYS A 23 -8.68 4.78 2.04
C CYS A 23 -7.31 5.31 2.51
N VAL A 24 -6.19 4.78 1.99
CA VAL A 24 -4.83 5.24 2.35
C VAL A 24 -4.66 6.73 2.03
N ASN A 25 -5.29 7.21 0.95
CA ASN A 25 -5.18 8.60 0.52
C ASN A 25 -6.08 9.54 1.33
N GLU A 26 -7.17 9.03 1.92
CA GLU A 26 -8.01 9.78 2.87
C GLU A 26 -7.27 10.06 4.17
N MET A 27 -6.43 9.12 4.60
CA MET A 27 -5.76 9.16 5.90
C MET A 27 -4.95 10.43 6.16
N PRO A 28 -4.01 10.87 5.30
CA PRO A 28 -3.25 12.10 5.55
C PRO A 28 -4.15 13.34 5.63
N TYR A 29 -5.23 13.40 4.85
CA TYR A 29 -6.17 14.51 4.88
C TYR A 29 -6.95 14.54 6.21
N VAL A 30 -7.54 13.40 6.58
CA VAL A 30 -8.33 13.28 7.82
C VAL A 30 -7.46 13.54 9.05
N LEU A 31 -6.25 12.96 9.12
CA LEU A 31 -5.33 13.19 10.23
C LEU A 31 -4.88 14.64 10.33
N ALA A 32 -4.65 15.32 9.20
CA ALA A 32 -4.28 16.74 9.20
C ALA A 32 -5.41 17.60 9.78
N VAL A 33 -6.65 17.35 9.38
CA VAL A 33 -7.82 18.09 9.89
C VAL A 33 -8.09 17.77 11.36
N GLU A 34 -8.02 16.50 11.76
CA GLU A 34 -8.17 16.07 13.16
C GLU A 34 -7.11 16.72 14.05
N LYS A 35 -5.86 16.79 13.59
CA LYS A 35 -4.76 17.46 14.32
C LYS A 35 -5.00 18.96 14.45
N LEU A 36 -5.49 19.63 13.41
CA LEU A 36 -5.82 21.06 13.46
C LEU A 36 -6.98 21.35 14.43
N ALA A 37 -7.95 20.44 14.51
CA ALA A 37 -9.13 20.58 15.37
C ALA A 37 -8.93 20.02 16.80
N GLY A 38 -7.80 19.38 17.10
CA GLY A 38 -7.56 18.73 18.39
C GLY A 38 -8.45 17.50 18.65
N ILE A 39 -8.91 16.83 17.60
CA ILE A 39 -9.81 15.66 17.69
C ILE A 39 -8.98 14.39 17.89
N THR A 40 -9.36 13.60 18.89
CA THR A 40 -8.82 12.24 19.13
C THR A 40 -9.89 11.20 18.83
N VAL A 41 -9.52 10.10 18.19
CA VAL A 41 -10.43 9.00 17.85
C VAL A 41 -10.21 7.78 18.74
N PRO A 42 -11.24 6.93 18.98
CA PRO A 42 -11.09 5.71 19.75
C PRO A 42 -10.12 4.69 19.12
N ASP A 43 -9.50 3.83 19.92
CA ASP A 43 -8.54 2.81 19.44
C ASP A 43 -9.12 1.87 18.38
N ARG A 44 -10.41 1.52 18.50
CA ARG A 44 -11.10 0.71 17.49
C ARG A 44 -11.05 1.35 16.11
N VAL A 45 -11.22 2.67 16.04
CA VAL A 45 -11.17 3.43 14.78
C VAL A 45 -9.76 3.38 14.18
N ASN A 46 -8.74 3.55 15.03
CA ASN A 46 -7.33 3.45 14.63
C ASN A 46 -7.02 2.08 14.01
N VAL A 47 -7.49 1.00 14.64
CA VAL A 47 -7.30 -0.37 14.12
C VAL A 47 -8.03 -0.58 12.78
N ILE A 48 -9.28 -0.11 12.64
CA ILE A 48 -10.02 -0.18 11.37
C ILE A 48 -9.27 0.56 10.26
N ARG A 49 -8.75 1.76 10.59
CA ARG A 49 -7.97 2.59 9.68
C ARG A 49 -6.71 1.90 9.20
N VAL A 50 -5.93 1.30 10.12
CA VAL A 50 -4.72 0.53 9.78
C VAL A 50 -5.07 -0.68 8.92
N MET A 51 -6.09 -1.46 9.31
CA MET A 51 -6.50 -2.66 8.58
C MET A 51 -6.88 -2.36 7.12
N LEU A 52 -7.76 -1.39 6.89
CA LEU A 52 -8.16 -1.00 5.53
C LEU A 52 -6.97 -0.43 4.74
N SER A 53 -6.09 0.33 5.40
CA SER A 53 -4.90 0.89 4.75
C SER A 53 -3.93 -0.20 4.29
N GLU A 54 -3.74 -1.25 5.08
CA GLU A 54 -2.87 -2.37 4.70
C GLU A 54 -3.50 -3.27 3.62
N LEU A 55 -4.83 -3.41 3.57
CA LEU A 55 -5.51 -4.07 2.45
C LEU A 55 -5.29 -3.31 1.13
N PHE A 56 -5.43 -1.99 1.14
CA PHE A 56 -5.15 -1.15 -0.02
C PHE A 56 -3.65 -1.13 -0.37
N ARG A 57 -2.75 -1.20 0.62
CA ARG A 57 -1.31 -1.37 0.38
C ARG A 57 -1.05 -2.66 -0.38
N ILE A 58 -1.61 -3.80 0.05
CA ILE A 58 -1.45 -5.08 -0.65
C ILE A 58 -2.02 -4.99 -2.08
N ASN A 59 -3.20 -4.41 -2.25
CA ASN A 59 -3.83 -4.22 -3.57
C ASN A 59 -2.94 -3.39 -4.53
N SER A 60 -2.35 -2.30 -4.04
CA SER A 60 -1.44 -1.44 -4.81
C SER A 60 -0.16 -2.20 -5.21
N HIS A 61 0.45 -2.93 -4.28
CA HIS A 61 1.68 -3.71 -4.57
C HIS A 61 1.40 -4.86 -5.54
N LEU A 62 0.23 -5.49 -5.48
CA LEU A 62 -0.15 -6.53 -6.44
C LEU A 62 -0.27 -5.99 -7.86
N LEU A 63 -0.83 -4.79 -8.04
CA LEU A 63 -0.86 -4.18 -9.36
C LEU A 63 0.56 -3.80 -9.80
N TYR A 64 1.36 -3.19 -8.93
CA TYR A 64 2.75 -2.83 -9.26
C TYR A 64 3.56 -4.02 -9.76
N ILE A 65 3.55 -5.13 -9.02
CA ILE A 65 4.28 -6.35 -9.40
C ILE A 65 3.75 -6.90 -10.72
N SER A 66 2.43 -6.93 -10.89
CA SER A 66 1.76 -7.42 -12.08
C SER A 66 2.14 -6.63 -13.34
N THR A 67 2.01 -5.30 -13.31
CA THR A 67 2.33 -4.45 -14.45
C THR A 67 3.82 -4.44 -14.73
N PHE A 68 4.65 -4.48 -13.68
CA PHE A 68 6.09 -4.60 -13.86
C PHE A 68 6.45 -5.90 -14.61
N ILE A 69 5.91 -7.04 -14.20
CA ILE A 69 6.14 -8.33 -14.88
C ILE A 69 5.63 -8.30 -16.33
N GLN A 70 4.48 -7.63 -16.55
CA GLN A 70 3.91 -7.41 -17.88
C GLN A 70 4.87 -6.64 -18.79
N ASP A 71 5.42 -5.53 -18.31
CA ASP A 71 6.35 -4.67 -19.06
C ASP A 71 7.68 -5.39 -19.37
N VAL A 72 8.06 -6.37 -18.55
CA VAL A 72 9.21 -7.25 -18.80
C VAL A 72 8.89 -8.38 -19.81
N GLY A 73 7.61 -8.55 -20.17
CA GLY A 73 7.15 -9.43 -21.26
C GLY A 73 6.38 -10.68 -20.83
N ALA A 74 6.03 -10.83 -19.54
CA ALA A 74 5.29 -11.99 -19.04
C ALA A 74 3.83 -11.66 -18.75
N MET A 75 2.91 -12.17 -19.57
CA MET A 75 1.47 -11.84 -19.49
C MET A 75 0.69 -12.67 -18.47
N THR A 76 1.05 -13.94 -18.24
CA THR A 76 0.24 -14.85 -17.40
C THR A 76 0.09 -14.40 -15.93
N PRO A 77 1.14 -13.91 -15.24
CA PRO A 77 1.02 -13.46 -13.85
C PRO A 77 0.09 -12.26 -13.67
N VAL A 78 -0.18 -11.52 -14.74
CA VAL A 78 -1.07 -10.36 -14.73
C VAL A 78 -2.49 -10.78 -14.38
N PHE A 79 -3.06 -11.72 -15.14
CA PHE A 79 -4.44 -12.19 -14.94
C PHE A 79 -4.65 -12.74 -13.53
N PHE A 80 -3.66 -13.47 -13.02
CA PHE A 80 -3.60 -13.98 -11.67
C PHE A 80 -3.67 -12.88 -10.62
N ALA A 81 -2.85 -11.84 -10.75
CA ALA A 81 -2.85 -10.72 -9.82
C ALA A 81 -4.19 -9.98 -9.85
N PHE A 82 -4.81 -9.82 -11.02
CA PHE A 82 -6.14 -9.22 -11.12
C PHE A 82 -7.22 -10.06 -10.42
N THR A 83 -7.18 -11.39 -10.51
CA THR A 83 -8.09 -12.27 -9.75
C THR A 83 -7.89 -12.12 -8.24
N ASP A 84 -6.65 -12.07 -7.77
CA ASP A 84 -6.37 -11.90 -6.33
C ASP A 84 -6.79 -10.52 -5.83
N ARG A 85 -6.66 -9.47 -6.66
CA ARG A 85 -7.17 -8.13 -6.36
C ARG A 85 -8.70 -8.09 -6.28
N GLN A 86 -9.42 -8.88 -7.07
CA GLN A 86 -10.88 -8.98 -6.92
C GLN A 86 -11.27 -9.44 -5.52
N LYS A 87 -10.55 -10.40 -4.92
CA LYS A 87 -10.82 -10.85 -3.54
C LYS A 87 -10.69 -9.73 -2.52
N ILE A 88 -9.69 -8.84 -2.69
CA ILE A 88 -9.53 -7.67 -1.84
C ILE A 88 -10.71 -6.71 -2.06
N TYR A 89 -11.11 -6.47 -3.31
CA TYR A 89 -12.24 -5.60 -3.60
C TYR A 89 -13.57 -6.15 -3.07
N ASP A 90 -13.78 -7.46 -3.09
CA ASP A 90 -15.00 -8.08 -2.53
C ASP A 90 -15.06 -7.88 -1.01
N LEU A 91 -13.91 -7.97 -0.32
CA LEU A 91 -13.78 -7.65 1.10
C LEU A 91 -14.03 -6.16 1.38
N VAL A 92 -13.42 -5.27 0.59
CA VAL A 92 -13.58 -3.81 0.76
C VAL A 92 -15.01 -3.38 0.45
N GLU A 93 -15.65 -3.97 -0.56
CA GLU A 93 -17.06 -3.75 -0.91
C GLU A 93 -17.98 -4.22 0.21
N ALA A 94 -17.72 -5.40 0.78
CA ALA A 94 -18.48 -5.90 1.92
C ALA A 94 -18.40 -4.96 3.12
N ILE A 95 -17.27 -4.28 3.34
CA ILE A 95 -17.08 -3.33 4.46
C ILE A 95 -17.68 -1.96 4.14
N THR A 96 -17.38 -1.42 2.95
CA THR A 96 -17.58 0.01 2.64
C THR A 96 -18.71 0.30 1.67
N GLY A 97 -19.21 -0.71 0.96
CA GLY A 97 -20.18 -0.58 -0.13
C GLY A 97 -19.56 -0.14 -1.47
N PHE A 98 -18.26 0.15 -1.52
CA PHE A 98 -17.56 0.55 -2.72
C PHE A 98 -16.26 -0.25 -2.88
N ARG A 99 -15.74 -0.32 -4.11
CA ARG A 99 -14.53 -1.11 -4.43
C ARG A 99 -13.26 -0.26 -4.42
N MET A 100 -13.21 0.79 -5.25
CA MET A 100 -12.00 1.58 -5.49
C MET A 100 -11.91 2.90 -4.72
N HIS A 101 -13.05 3.57 -4.51
CA HIS A 101 -13.11 4.89 -3.86
C HIS A 101 -14.13 4.88 -2.72
N PRO A 102 -13.76 4.35 -1.54
CA PRO A 102 -14.69 4.11 -0.45
C PRO A 102 -15.21 5.36 0.26
N ALA A 103 -14.46 6.46 0.29
CA ALA A 103 -14.73 7.61 1.15
C ALA A 103 -15.06 7.17 2.60
N TRP A 104 -14.30 6.22 3.15
CA TRP A 104 -14.67 5.52 4.39
C TRP A 104 -14.16 6.21 5.64
N PHE A 105 -12.94 6.74 5.63
CA PHE A 105 -12.40 7.55 6.70
C PHE A 105 -13.06 8.91 6.67
N ARG A 106 -13.51 9.34 7.86
CA ARG A 106 -14.15 10.62 8.07
C ARG A 106 -13.40 11.39 9.14
N ILE A 107 -13.51 12.71 9.08
CA ILE A 107 -13.00 13.58 10.14
C ILE A 107 -13.72 13.19 11.43
N GLY A 108 -12.97 12.75 12.45
CA GLY A 108 -13.48 12.22 13.70
C GLY A 108 -13.72 10.71 13.74
N GLY A 109 -13.43 9.97 12.65
CA GLY A 109 -13.42 8.51 12.70
C GLY A 109 -13.60 7.79 11.35
N VAL A 110 -14.64 6.96 11.28
CA VAL A 110 -15.02 6.16 10.11
C VAL A 110 -16.51 6.37 9.82
N ALA A 111 -16.95 6.16 8.57
CA ALA A 111 -18.32 6.40 8.15
C ALA A 111 -19.33 5.50 8.91
N HIS A 112 -19.02 4.21 9.04
CA HIS A 112 -19.79 3.25 9.83
C HIS A 112 -18.86 2.26 10.53
N ASP A 113 -19.38 1.50 11.50
CA ASP A 113 -18.65 0.38 12.09
C ASP A 113 -18.59 -0.81 11.11
N LEU A 114 -17.70 -1.76 11.37
CA LEU A 114 -17.52 -2.93 10.52
C LEU A 114 -18.80 -3.81 10.49
N PRO A 115 -19.26 -4.24 9.30
CA PRO A 115 -20.49 -5.02 9.17
C PRO A 115 -20.31 -6.48 9.60
N ARG A 116 -21.36 -7.13 10.10
CA ARG A 116 -21.28 -8.51 10.59
C ARG A 116 -20.71 -9.47 9.52
N GLY A 117 -19.71 -10.27 9.89
CA GLY A 117 -19.08 -11.26 9.01
C GLY A 117 -17.91 -10.73 8.16
N TRP A 118 -17.50 -9.48 8.34
CA TRP A 118 -16.29 -8.92 7.71
C TRP A 118 -15.03 -9.75 8.01
N ASP A 119 -14.95 -10.30 9.21
CA ASP A 119 -13.79 -11.01 9.75
C ASP A 119 -13.59 -12.36 9.06
N ARG A 120 -14.68 -13.03 8.67
CA ARG A 120 -14.62 -14.27 7.89
C ARG A 120 -13.95 -14.02 6.54
N LEU A 121 -14.39 -12.99 5.82
CA LEU A 121 -13.83 -12.62 4.50
C LEU A 121 -12.36 -12.25 4.61
N LEU A 122 -11.98 -11.51 5.66
CA LEU A 122 -10.58 -11.18 5.92
C LEU A 122 -9.74 -12.44 6.17
N ARG A 123 -10.22 -13.37 7.01
CA ARG A 123 -9.52 -14.64 7.29
C ARG A 123 -9.34 -15.49 6.02
N GLU A 124 -10.39 -15.63 5.23
CA GLU A 124 -10.33 -16.35 3.94
C GLU A 124 -9.29 -15.72 2.99
N PHE A 125 -9.20 -14.39 2.96
CA PHE A 125 -8.16 -13.69 2.20
C PHE A 125 -6.75 -13.95 2.74
N LEU A 126 -6.56 -13.87 4.06
CA LEU A 126 -5.27 -14.11 4.72
C LEU A 126 -4.78 -15.55 4.55
N ASP A 127 -5.68 -16.54 4.47
CA ASP A 127 -5.33 -17.94 4.18
C ASP A 127 -4.96 -18.17 2.71
N TRP A 128 -5.56 -17.39 1.80
CA TRP A 128 -5.36 -17.48 0.36
C TRP A 128 -4.06 -16.82 -0.10
N MET A 129 -3.78 -15.61 0.39
CA MET A 129 -2.76 -14.72 -0.16
C MET A 129 -1.31 -15.25 -0.09
N PRO A 130 -0.83 -15.88 1.00
CA PRO A 130 0.56 -16.33 1.10
C PRO A 130 0.95 -17.35 0.02
N LYS A 131 0.05 -18.28 -0.31
CA LYS A 131 0.28 -19.29 -1.36
C LYS A 131 0.40 -18.64 -2.74
N ARG A 132 -0.37 -17.56 -2.96
CA ARG A 132 -0.32 -16.76 -4.19
C ARG A 132 0.96 -15.94 -4.29
N LEU A 133 1.40 -15.32 -3.20
CA LEU A 133 2.67 -14.59 -3.15
C LEU A 133 3.86 -15.46 -3.53
N ALA A 134 3.93 -16.69 -3.00
CA ALA A 134 4.99 -17.65 -3.39
C ALA A 134 4.95 -17.99 -4.89
N SER A 135 3.75 -18.01 -5.49
CA SER A 135 3.59 -18.24 -6.93
C SER A 135 4.06 -17.03 -7.76
N TYR A 136 3.79 -15.81 -7.30
CA TYR A 136 4.29 -14.58 -7.93
C TYR A 136 5.80 -14.48 -7.82
N GLU A 137 6.39 -14.79 -6.67
CA GLU A 137 7.84 -14.79 -6.49
C GLU A 137 8.52 -15.73 -7.50
N LYS A 138 7.99 -16.96 -7.65
CA LYS A 138 8.49 -17.94 -8.63
C LYS A 138 8.34 -17.47 -10.08
N ALA A 139 7.25 -16.78 -10.39
CA ALA A 139 6.95 -16.31 -11.75
C ALA A 139 7.68 -15.00 -12.12
N ALA A 140 7.92 -14.13 -11.14
CA ALA A 140 8.54 -12.81 -11.30
C ALA A 140 10.08 -12.86 -11.25
N LEU A 141 10.64 -13.84 -10.54
CA LEU A 141 12.08 -14.00 -10.32
C LEU A 141 12.73 -15.20 -11.05
N PRO A 142 12.46 -15.49 -12.34
CA PRO A 142 13.37 -16.35 -13.08
C PRO A 142 14.71 -15.63 -13.23
N LYS A 143 15.72 -16.14 -12.50
CA LYS A 143 17.13 -15.66 -12.44
C LYS A 143 17.73 -15.24 -13.79
N HIS A 144 17.25 -15.76 -14.91
CA HIS A 144 17.84 -15.54 -16.24
C HIS A 144 17.27 -14.36 -17.05
N HIS A 145 16.07 -13.86 -16.77
CA HIS A 145 15.44 -12.81 -17.60
C HIS A 145 15.61 -11.41 -17.01
N SER A 146 15.39 -11.23 -15.71
CA SER A 146 15.53 -9.92 -15.05
C SER A 146 16.99 -9.40 -15.04
N GLU A 147 17.96 -10.31 -14.86
CA GLU A 147 19.39 -9.98 -14.88
C GLU A 147 19.90 -9.58 -16.29
N ARG A 148 19.32 -10.14 -17.36
CA ARG A 148 19.64 -9.75 -18.75
C ARG A 148 18.93 -8.47 -19.20
N SER A 149 17.73 -8.22 -18.70
CA SER A 149 16.90 -7.08 -19.12
C SER A 149 17.17 -5.78 -18.36
N PHE A 150 17.88 -5.78 -17.22
CA PHE A 150 18.18 -4.56 -16.46
C PHE A 150 19.60 -4.43 -15.86
N PRO A 151 20.68 -4.98 -16.44
CA PRO A 151 22.00 -4.83 -15.84
C PRO A 151 22.41 -3.35 -15.87
N GLY A 152 22.68 -2.77 -14.69
CA GLY A 152 23.24 -1.42 -14.54
C GLY A 152 22.28 -0.24 -14.77
N ARG A 153 20.99 -0.47 -15.07
CA ARG A 153 20.04 0.60 -15.38
C ARG A 153 19.32 1.13 -14.13
N CYS A 154 18.98 2.43 -14.16
CA CYS A 154 18.17 3.13 -13.15
C CYS A 154 18.73 3.05 -11.72
N ARG A 155 20.07 3.04 -11.58
CA ARG A 155 20.75 3.01 -10.28
C ARG A 155 20.98 4.41 -9.74
N TYR A 156 20.75 4.58 -8.45
CA TYR A 156 21.08 5.78 -7.69
C TYR A 156 21.43 5.39 -6.24
N GLY A 157 22.29 6.19 -5.62
CA GLY A 157 22.68 6.01 -4.23
C GLY A 157 21.78 6.79 -3.26
N ALA A 158 22.10 6.65 -1.98
CA ALA A 158 21.42 7.35 -0.89
C ALA A 158 21.48 8.88 -1.03
N LYS A 159 22.63 9.41 -1.50
CA LYS A 159 22.82 10.86 -1.65
C LYS A 159 21.89 11.43 -2.72
N GLU A 160 21.88 10.84 -3.91
CA GLU A 160 21.01 11.26 -5.00
C GLU A 160 19.54 11.11 -4.62
N ALA A 161 19.17 10.00 -3.96
CA ALA A 161 17.80 9.78 -3.49
C ALA A 161 17.31 10.90 -2.57
N LEU A 162 18.16 11.37 -1.66
CA LEU A 162 17.84 12.48 -0.75
C LEU A 162 17.76 13.81 -1.48
N GLU A 163 18.70 14.09 -2.39
CA GLU A 163 18.70 15.32 -3.20
C GLU A 163 17.45 15.44 -4.09
N TRP A 164 16.93 14.31 -4.61
CA TRP A 164 15.72 14.29 -5.43
C TRP A 164 14.41 14.22 -4.62
N GLY A 165 14.48 14.07 -3.29
CA GLY A 165 13.29 13.87 -2.46
C GLY A 165 12.60 12.52 -2.68
N THR A 166 13.35 11.48 -3.04
CA THR A 166 12.82 10.12 -3.20
C THR A 166 12.35 9.58 -1.85
N THR A 167 11.19 8.92 -1.81
CA THR A 167 10.60 8.37 -0.58
C THR A 167 10.16 6.91 -0.76
N GLY A 168 9.71 6.28 0.33
CA GLY A 168 9.12 4.95 0.30
C GLY A 168 10.10 3.86 -0.15
N ALA A 169 9.65 2.95 -1.02
CA ALA A 169 10.45 1.81 -1.47
C ALA A 169 11.73 2.23 -2.23
N GLY A 170 11.68 3.34 -3.00
CA GLY A 170 12.85 3.84 -3.72
C GLY A 170 13.96 4.31 -2.78
N LEU A 171 13.60 5.04 -1.71
CA LEU A 171 14.56 5.46 -0.68
C LEU A 171 15.14 4.25 0.05
N ARG A 172 14.28 3.33 0.49
CA ARG A 172 14.71 2.12 1.20
C ARG A 172 15.59 1.20 0.36
N ALA A 173 15.43 1.20 -0.96
CA ALA A 173 16.32 0.44 -1.85
C ALA A 173 17.79 0.90 -1.75
N THR A 174 18.03 2.16 -1.39
CA THR A 174 19.38 2.73 -1.21
C THR A 174 20.02 2.44 0.16
N GLY A 175 19.40 1.59 0.98
CA GLY A 175 19.93 1.24 2.30
C GLY A 175 19.52 2.17 3.44
N ILE A 176 18.80 3.27 3.15
CA ILE A 176 18.26 4.15 4.17
C ILE A 176 17.03 3.48 4.81
N ASP A 177 17.15 3.10 6.09
CA ASP A 177 16.04 2.58 6.88
C ASP A 177 15.13 3.72 7.36
N PHE A 178 14.22 4.14 6.47
CA PHE A 178 13.22 5.16 6.78
C PHE A 178 11.84 4.74 6.27
N ASP A 179 10.92 4.57 7.21
CA ASP A 179 9.48 4.43 6.95
C ASP A 179 8.70 5.27 7.96
N VAL A 180 7.77 6.07 7.46
CA VAL A 180 6.98 7.01 8.29
C VAL A 180 6.23 6.26 9.38
N ARG A 181 5.76 5.03 9.15
CA ARG A 181 4.99 4.25 10.13
C ARG A 181 5.79 3.85 11.37
N LYS A 182 7.13 3.76 11.27
CA LYS A 182 8.03 3.50 12.39
C LYS A 182 8.69 4.77 12.92
N ALA A 183 9.13 5.65 12.02
CA ALA A 183 9.84 6.88 12.41
C ALA A 183 8.92 7.96 12.99
N ARG A 184 7.66 8.00 12.56
CA ARG A 184 6.63 8.97 13.00
C ARG A 184 5.27 8.25 13.02
N PRO A 185 5.07 7.32 13.97
CA PRO A 185 3.87 6.50 14.01
C PRO A 185 2.60 7.35 14.11
N TYR A 186 1.52 6.82 13.52
CA TYR A 186 0.20 7.44 13.47
C TYR A 186 -0.86 6.35 13.53
N SER A 187 -2.09 6.69 13.90
CA SER A 187 -3.25 5.76 13.91
C SER A 187 -2.98 4.42 14.61
N GLY A 188 -2.07 4.36 15.59
CA GLY A 188 -1.75 3.14 16.33
C GLY A 188 -0.82 2.15 15.64
N TYR A 189 -0.13 2.52 14.55
CA TYR A 189 0.88 1.66 13.89
C TYR A 189 1.99 1.16 14.84
N GLU A 190 2.30 1.92 15.89
CA GLU A 190 3.26 1.59 16.95
C GLU A 190 2.86 0.36 17.78
N ASN A 191 1.58 -0.01 17.77
CA ASN A 191 1.05 -1.16 18.51
C ASN A 191 1.15 -2.48 17.73
N PHE A 192 1.67 -2.44 16.49
CA PHE A 192 1.81 -3.62 15.63
C PHE A 192 3.27 -3.98 15.42
N ASP A 193 3.55 -5.29 15.46
CA ASP A 193 4.87 -5.82 15.13
C ASP A 193 4.99 -6.10 13.63
N PHE A 194 6.01 -5.50 13.03
CA PHE A 194 6.33 -5.64 11.61
C PHE A 194 7.72 -5.10 11.29
N GLU A 195 8.34 -5.68 10.26
CA GLU A 195 9.64 -5.29 9.75
C GLU A 195 9.53 -4.43 8.49
N ILE A 196 10.54 -3.60 8.25
CA ILE A 196 10.66 -2.78 7.04
C ILE A 196 11.73 -3.40 6.13
N PRO A 197 11.38 -3.77 4.88
CA PRO A 197 12.39 -4.27 3.95
C PRO A 197 13.29 -3.12 3.46
N VAL A 198 14.60 -3.29 3.66
CA VAL A 198 15.66 -2.34 3.24
C VAL A 198 16.59 -3.01 2.21
N GLY A 199 17.03 -2.22 1.23
CA GLY A 199 17.94 -2.64 0.16
C GLY A 199 19.42 -2.55 0.54
N GLY A 200 20.29 -3.00 -0.37
CA GLY A 200 21.74 -3.15 -0.12
C GLY A 200 22.61 -1.91 -0.38
N GLY A 201 22.06 -0.70 -0.40
CA GLY A 201 22.84 0.54 -0.54
C GLY A 201 22.73 1.26 -1.89
N VAL A 202 22.38 0.54 -2.96
CA VAL A 202 22.20 1.11 -4.30
C VAL A 202 20.84 0.66 -4.83
N SER A 203 20.03 1.62 -5.29
CA SER A 203 18.77 1.28 -5.93
C SER A 203 19.03 0.50 -7.22
N GLY A 204 18.27 -0.56 -7.44
CA GLY A 204 18.44 -1.41 -8.60
C GLY A 204 17.59 -2.66 -8.50
N LEU A 205 17.13 -3.15 -9.65
CA LEU A 205 16.48 -4.46 -9.73
C LEU A 205 17.52 -5.55 -9.47
N LEU A 206 17.34 -6.25 -8.35
CA LEU A 206 18.06 -7.46 -7.96
C LEU A 206 19.57 -7.30 -7.93
N HIS A 207 20.10 -6.87 -6.78
CA HIS A 207 21.41 -7.37 -6.38
C HIS A 207 21.19 -8.78 -5.82
N PRO A 208 21.91 -9.82 -6.29
CA PRO A 208 21.76 -11.15 -5.71
C PRO A 208 22.12 -11.06 -4.23
N ARG A 209 21.14 -11.32 -3.35
CA ARG A 209 21.47 -11.68 -1.97
C ARG A 209 22.14 -13.06 -2.04
N ASN A 210 23.44 -13.07 -1.79
CA ASN A 210 24.28 -14.21 -1.44
C ASN A 210 24.45 -15.28 -2.53
N ALA A 211 25.66 -15.28 -3.10
CA ALA A 211 26.39 -16.54 -3.32
C ALA A 211 26.74 -17.17 -1.97
#